data_AF-A0A957YLN2-F1
#
_entry.id   AF-A0A957YLN2-F1
#
_cell.length_a   1.000
_cell.length_b   1.000
_cell.length_c   1.000
_cell.angle_alpha   90.00
_cell.angle_beta   90.00
_cell.angle_gamma   90.00
#
_symmetry.space_group_name_H-M   'P 1'
#
loop_
_entity.id
_entity.type
_entity.pdbx_description
1 polymer ?
#
loop_
_entity_poly.entity_id
_entity_poly.type
_entity_poly.pdbx_seq_one_letter_code
_entity_poly.pdbx_strand_id
1 'polypeptide(L)' 'MVGRADKALLITTGNFTKDAVREATRDGAPAIDLIDGDLLVEKLKELSLGVSTKIVQQEQVEVDHTWFQSI' A
#
# COMPACT_ATOMS: atom_id res chain seq x y z
N MET A 1 14.49 18.09 25.79
CA MET A 1 15.67 17.75 24.96
C MET A 1 15.13 17.21 23.65
N VAL A 2 15.20 18.00 22.57
CA VAL A 2 14.75 17.56 21.22
C VAL A 2 15.86 16.73 20.61
N GLY A 3 15.54 15.52 20.14
CA GLY A 3 16.47 14.68 19.39
C GLY A 3 16.93 15.40 18.12
N ARG A 4 18.19 15.21 17.72
CA ARG A 4 18.82 15.91 16.58
C ARG A 4 18.31 15.48 15.19
N ALA A 5 17.23 14.72 15.12
CA ALA A 5 16.66 14.21 13.88
C ALA A 5 15.35 14.96 13.59
N ASP A 6 15.33 15.72 12.49
CA ASP A 6 14.17 16.53 12.08
C ASP A 6 13.07 15.69 11.42
N LYS A 7 13.41 14.49 10.93
CA LYS A 7 12.50 13.54 10.29
C LYS A 7 12.87 12.12 10.68
N ALA A 8 11.88 11.27 10.87
CA ALA A 8 12.05 9.85 11.17
C ALA A 8 11.12 9.02 10.30
N LEU A 9 11.62 7.88 9.82
CA LEU A 9 10.87 6.91 9.04
C LEU A 9 11.10 5.52 9.62
N LEU A 10 10.03 4.80 9.93
CA LEU A 10 10.09 3.43 10.42
C LEU A 10 9.39 2.50 9.42
N ILE A 11 10.10 1.46 9.00
CA ILE A 11 9.61 0.48 8.02
C ILE A 11 9.55 -0.89 8.68
N THR A 12 8.44 -1.61 8.51
CA THR A 12 8.27 -3.00 8.96
C THR A 12 7.57 -3.82 7.89
N THR A 13 7.70 -5.15 7.98
CA THR A 13 6.96 -6.10 7.15
C THR A 13 5.61 -6.49 7.77
N GLY A 14 5.36 -6.15 9.03
CA GLY A 14 4.09 -6.36 9.74
C GLY A 14 3.22 -5.10 9.81
N ASN A 15 2.29 -5.05 10.77
CA ASN A 15 1.46 -3.87 11.02
C ASN A 15 1.83 -3.16 12.34
N PHE A 16 1.54 -1.87 12.42
CA PHE A 16 1.63 -1.10 13.67
C PHE A 16 0.34 -1.21 14.49
N THR A 17 0.48 -1.22 15.82
CA THR A 17 -0.68 -1.12 16.71
C THR A 17 -1.24 0.31 16.68
N LYS A 18 -2.52 0.47 17.05
CA LYS A 18 -3.14 1.81 17.15
C LYS A 18 -2.40 2.73 18.12
N ASP A 19 -1.85 2.17 19.19
CA ASP A 19 -1.08 2.94 20.17
C ASP A 19 0.27 3.38 19.62
N ALA A 20 0.93 2.54 18.80
CA ALA A 20 2.15 2.92 18.11
C ALA A 20 1.92 4.05 17.10
N VAL A 21 0.82 4.01 16.35
CA VAL A 21 0.43 5.09 15.42
C VAL A 21 0.16 6.40 16.17
N ARG A 22 -0.50 6.32 17.33
CA ARG A 22 -0.76 7.50 18.18
C ARG A 22 0.54 8.07 18.76
N GLU A 23 1.47 7.22 19.20
CA GLU A 23 2.75 7.69 19.73
C GLU A 23 3.62 8.33 18.65
N ALA A 24 3.62 7.77 17.44
CA ALA A 24 4.35 8.32 16.29
C ALA A 24 3.89 9.72 15.89
N THR A 25 2.67 10.12 16.28
CA THR A 25 2.06 11.42 15.97
C THR A 25 1.72 12.23 17.24
N ARG A 26 2.35 11.90 18.38
CA ARG A 26 2.02 12.52 19.66
C ARG A 26 2.47 13.98 19.73
N ASP A 27 1.61 14.79 20.34
CA ASP A 27 1.88 16.21 20.61
C ASP A 27 3.21 16.42 21.34
N GLY A 28 4.00 17.36 20.83
CA GLY A 28 5.29 17.77 21.40
C GLY A 28 6.49 16.92 20.99
N ALA A 29 6.32 15.92 20.12
CA ALA A 29 7.42 15.17 19.50
C ALA A 29 7.43 15.36 17.97
N PRO A 30 8.60 15.29 17.31
CA PRO A 30 8.65 15.19 15.86
C PRO A 30 7.90 13.95 15.39
N ALA A 31 7.04 14.10 14.38
CA ALA A 31 6.29 12.99 13.82
C ALA A 31 7.23 11.94 13.21
N ILE A 32 6.89 10.67 13.38
CA ILE A 32 7.56 9.53 12.76
C ILE A 32 6.66 9.01 11.65
N ASP A 33 7.17 9.00 10.42
CA ASP A 33 6.50 8.37 9.30
C ASP A 33 6.57 6.84 9.47
N LEU A 34 5.42 6.18 9.34
CA LEU A 34 5.29 4.74 9.49
C LEU A 34 4.97 4.10 8.13
N ILE A 35 5.79 3.13 7.71
CA ILE A 35 5.53 2.27 6.55
C ILE A 35 5.35 0.84 7.07
N ASP A 36 4.13 0.33 6.98
CA ASP A 36 3.80 -1.04 7.29
C ASP A 36 3.97 -1.96 6.06
N GLY A 37 3.71 -3.26 6.25
CA GLY A 37 3.89 -4.25 5.21
C GLY A 37 3.09 -3.96 3.93
N ASP A 38 1.85 -3.49 4.07
CA ASP A 38 0.98 -3.19 2.92
C ASP A 38 1.50 -1.98 2.13
N LEU A 39 1.84 -0.89 2.83
CA LEU A 39 2.42 0.29 2.19
C LEU A 39 3.79 -0.02 1.58
N LEU A 40 4.60 -0.84 2.24
CA LEU A 40 5.89 -1.29 1.73
C LEU A 40 5.74 -2.04 0.42
N VAL A 41 4.80 -3.00 0.34
CA VAL A 41 4.56 -3.79 -0.88
C VAL A 41 4.10 -2.90 -2.03
N GLU A 42 3.19 -1.96 -1.77
CA GLU A 42 2.77 -1.00 -2.80
C GLU A 42 3.95 -0.14 -3.28
N LYS A 43 4.83 0.32 -2.38
CA LYS A 43 6.04 1.06 -2.79
C LYS A 43 7.02 0.21 -3.58
N LEU A 44 7.22 -1.06 -3.22
CA LEU A 44 8.05 -1.98 -4.00
C LEU A 44 7.49 -2.18 -5.41
N LYS A 45 6.17 -2.30 -5.54
CA LYS A 45 5.48 -2.40 -6.83
C LYS A 45 5.58 -1.11 -7.65
N GLU A 46 5.28 0.04 -7.07
CA GLU A 46 5.38 1.36 -7.73
C GLU A 46 6.80 1.62 -8.25
N LEU A 47 7.81 1.31 -7.44
CA LEU A 47 9.22 1.52 -7.78
C LEU A 47 9.84 0.36 -8.58
N SER A 48 9.08 -0.71 -8.84
CA SER A 48 9.56 -1.93 -9.51
C SER A 48 10.82 -2.54 -8.87
N LEU A 49 10.87 -2.55 -7.54
CA LEU A 49 12.00 -3.07 -6.76
C LEU A 49 11.77 -4.52 -6.37
N GLY A 50 12.55 -5.44 -6.95
CA GLY A 50 12.54 -6.86 -6.56
C GLY A 50 11.24 -7.62 -6.87
N VAL A 51 10.29 -7.00 -7.57
CA VAL A 51 8.99 -7.59 -7.94
C VAL A 51 8.73 -7.45 -9.43
N SER A 52 8.04 -8.44 -10.02
CA SER A 52 7.58 -8.39 -11.41
C SER A 52 6.07 -8.28 -11.43
N THR A 53 5.56 -7.18 -11.97
CA THR A 53 4.12 -6.96 -12.12
C THR A 53 3.70 -7.34 -13.53
N LYS A 54 2.69 -8.22 -13.65
CA LYS A 54 2.07 -8.58 -14.93
C LYS A 54 0.59 -8.25 -14.87
N ILE A 55 0.10 -7.54 -15.89
CA ILE A 55 -1.34 -7.30 -16.05
C ILE A 55 -1.95 -8.57 -16.63
N VAL A 56 -2.87 -9.19 -15.89
CA VAL A 56 -3.66 -10.33 -16.37
C VAL A 56 -5.06 -9.80 -16.68
N GLN A 57 -5.40 -9.78 -17.97
CA GLN A 57 -6.76 -9.44 -18.41
C GLN A 57 -7.63 -10.70 -18.30
N GLN A 58 -8.77 -10.58 -17.63
CA GLN A 58 -9.78 -11.64 -17.60
C GLN A 58 -10.97 -11.18 -18.44
N GLU A 59 -11.29 -11.94 -19.48
CA GLU A 59 -12.46 -11.71 -20.32
C GLU A 59 -13.54 -12.72 -19.94
N GLN A 60 -14.72 -12.22 -19.58
CA GLN A 60 -15.93 -13.03 -19.47
C GLN A 60 -16.75 -12.80 -20.74
N VAL A 61 -16.85 -13.85 -21.56
CA VAL A 61 -17.65 -13.84 -22.79
C VAL A 61 -18.94 -14.61 -22.53
N GLU A 62 -20.06 -13.93 -22.72
CA GLU A 62 -21.38 -14.55 -22.69
C GLU A 62 -22.01 -14.43 -24.08
N VAL A 63 -22.71 -15.48 -24.50
CA VAL A 63 -23.39 -15.51 -25.80
C VAL A 63 -24.72 -14.79 -25.68
N ASP A 64 -24.91 -13.72 -26.45
CA ASP A 64 -26.23 -13.08 -26.58
C ASP A 64 -27.11 -13.86 -27.56
N HIS A 65 -27.81 -14.85 -27.03
CA HIS A 65 -28.75 -15.65 -27.81
C HIS A 65 -29.88 -14.84 -28.46
N THR A 66 -30.27 -13.69 -27.89
CA THR A 66 -31.33 -12.83 -28.43
C THR A 66 -30.89 -12.17 -29.73
N TRP A 67 -29.65 -11.69 -29.77
CA TRP A 67 -29.06 -11.13 -30.98
C TRP A 67 -29.01 -12.17 -32.10
N PHE A 68 -28.54 -13.38 -31.83
CA PHE A 68 -28.45 -14.46 -32.82
C PHE A 68 -29.81 -14.97 -33.31
N GLN A 69 -30.89 -14.76 -32.55
CA GLN A 69 -32.25 -15.08 -32.98
C GLN A 69 -32.89 -14.00 -33.87
N SER A 70 -32.30 -12.79 -33.92
CA SER A 70 -32.83 -11.66 -34.68
C SER A 70 -32.24 -11.50 -36.10
N ILE A 71 -31.34 -12.40 -36.50
CA ILE A 71 -30.66 -12.40 -37.80
C ILE A 71 -31.31 -13.41 -38.76
#